data_AF-A0A2G5T2A9-F1
#
_entry.id   AF-A0A2G5T2A9-F1
#
_cell.length_a   1.000
_cell.length_b   1.000
_cell.length_c   1.000
_cell.angle_alpha   90.00
_cell.angle_beta   90.00
_cell.angle_gamma   90.00
#
_symmetry.space_group_name_H-M   'P 1'
#
loop_
_entity.id
_entity.type
_entity.pdbx_description
1 polymer ?
#
loop_
_entity_poly.entity_id
_entity_poly.type
_entity_poly.pdbx_seq_one_letter_code
_entity_poly.pdbx_strand_id
1 'polypeptide(L)'
;MPDNRGSAAERRASLLQLIHRLDRDLKHKIRNLEFQKSRRVQIQNAIKSCLECTICCNNFDCAEASPRVFGCGHVCCEKCVFQILEGKRRATRILMGTPSNTFPGVIVRCPTCRKQLPFSENQTELSIWKFLPLLEVINNFTNTAYLDDVDQHVQYEEVIVAGDETLARLRATIKNLEQKLLDANQRKISENNLHAILEKLSQPIKNCAKCHNPFQEAPHSLKCGHTFCAACNNLFFERFGEIGPAVVTCPTCQKLSHYQTNEKREIPIYLFISSSQLH
;
A
#
# COMPACT_ATOMS: atom_id res chain seq x y z
N MET A 1 -0.57 -64.85 18.93
CA MET A 1 -1.41 -63.81 18.29
C MET A 1 -2.29 -63.22 19.37
N PRO A 2 -1.96 -62.07 19.97
CA PRO A 2 -2.74 -61.52 21.07
C PRO A 2 -4.11 -61.04 20.57
N ASP A 3 -5.16 -61.44 21.28
CA ASP A 3 -6.57 -61.23 20.96
C ASP A 3 -6.92 -59.74 21.03
N ASN A 4 -6.97 -59.07 19.88
CA ASN A 4 -7.23 -57.63 19.75
C ASN A 4 -8.75 -57.30 19.87
N ARG A 5 -9.38 -57.83 20.93
CA ARG A 5 -10.82 -57.68 21.22
C ARG A 5 -11.05 -56.73 22.39
N GLY A 6 -10.57 -55.49 22.26
CA GLY A 6 -11.07 -54.41 23.12
C GLY A 6 -12.59 -54.34 23.04
N SER A 7 -13.25 -54.06 24.17
CA SER A 7 -14.71 -54.04 24.25
C SER A 7 -15.31 -53.03 23.24
N ALA A 8 -16.53 -53.28 22.76
CA ALA A 8 -17.19 -52.34 21.84
C ALA A 8 -17.29 -50.92 22.43
N ALA A 9 -17.41 -50.83 23.76
CA ALA A 9 -17.38 -49.58 24.52
C ALA A 9 -16.03 -48.86 24.41
N GLU A 10 -14.89 -49.56 24.57
CA GLU A 10 -13.56 -48.97 24.40
C GLU A 10 -13.34 -48.44 22.99
N ARG A 11 -13.74 -49.21 21.96
CA ARG A 11 -13.62 -48.77 20.56
C ARG A 11 -14.44 -47.52 20.31
N ARG A 12 -15.66 -47.45 20.85
CA ARG A 12 -16.51 -46.26 20.75
C ARG A 12 -15.88 -45.06 21.46
N ALA A 13 -15.40 -45.24 22.68
CA ALA A 13 -14.74 -44.18 23.46
C ALA A 13 -13.51 -43.63 22.73
N SER A 14 -12.70 -44.50 22.12
CA SER A 14 -11.53 -44.09 21.33
C SER A 14 -11.92 -43.22 20.12
N LEU A 15 -12.97 -43.59 19.38
CA LEU A 15 -13.47 -42.79 18.25
C LEU A 15 -14.01 -41.42 18.71
N LEU A 16 -14.73 -41.37 19.83
CA LEU A 16 -15.22 -40.11 20.40
C LEU A 16 -14.07 -39.19 20.81
N GLN A 17 -13.05 -39.73 21.48
CA GLN A 17 -11.85 -38.96 21.83
C GLN A 17 -11.14 -38.41 20.58
N LEU A 18 -11.09 -39.19 19.49
CA LEU A 18 -10.55 -38.73 18.22
C LEU A 18 -11.40 -37.61 17.60
N ILE A 19 -12.72 -37.75 17.58
CA ILE A 19 -13.64 -36.70 17.09
C ILE A 19 -13.41 -35.40 17.87
N HIS A 20 -13.40 -35.44 19.21
CA HIS A 20 -13.18 -34.25 20.02
C HIS A 20 -11.79 -33.62 19.80
N ARG A 21 -10.77 -34.42 19.49
CA ARG A 21 -9.45 -33.90 19.12
C ARG A 21 -9.49 -33.17 17.78
N LEU A 22 -9.99 -33.85 16.73
CA LEU A 22 -10.08 -33.29 15.38
C LEU A 22 -10.96 -32.03 15.34
N ASP A 23 -12.05 -32.03 16.10
CA ASP A 23 -12.95 -30.89 16.21
C ASP A 23 -12.27 -29.66 16.85
N ARG A 24 -11.55 -29.85 17.98
CA ARG A 24 -10.74 -28.78 18.59
C ARG A 24 -9.64 -28.28 17.66
N ASP A 25 -8.96 -29.19 16.96
CA ASP A 25 -7.93 -28.83 15.98
C ASP A 25 -8.51 -28.02 14.83
N LEU A 26 -9.68 -28.43 14.30
CA LEU A 26 -10.39 -27.71 13.25
C LEU A 26 -10.81 -26.31 13.71
N LYS A 27 -11.38 -26.20 14.91
CA LYS A 27 -11.76 -24.91 15.51
C LYS A 27 -10.56 -23.97 15.65
N HIS A 28 -9.40 -24.48 16.10
CA HIS A 28 -8.18 -23.70 16.17
C HIS A 28 -7.66 -23.29 14.79
N LYS A 29 -7.71 -24.19 13.79
CA LYS A 29 -7.30 -23.90 12.42
C LYS A 29 -8.17 -22.83 11.77
N ILE A 30 -9.48 -22.86 11.99
CA ILE A 30 -10.42 -21.85 11.49
C ILE A 30 -10.12 -20.49 12.11
N ARG A 31 -9.93 -20.40 13.44
CA ARG A 31 -9.53 -19.14 14.09
C ARG A 31 -8.23 -18.57 13.53
N ASN A 32 -7.23 -19.43 13.26
CA ASN A 32 -5.97 -18.99 12.65
C ASN A 32 -6.19 -18.49 11.21
N LEU A 33 -7.05 -19.17 10.43
CA LEU A 33 -7.42 -18.75 9.09
C LEU A 33 -8.10 -17.37 9.10
N GLU A 34 -9.05 -17.15 10.02
CA GLU A 34 -9.71 -15.84 10.23
C GLU A 34 -8.70 -14.73 10.54
N PHE A 35 -7.71 -15.01 11.39
CA PHE A 35 -6.63 -14.08 11.68
C PHE A 35 -5.79 -13.74 10.44
N GLN A 36 -5.38 -14.73 9.63
CA GLN A 36 -4.62 -14.46 8.40
C GLN A 36 -5.44 -13.65 7.40
N LYS A 37 -6.72 -13.99 7.24
CA LYS A 37 -7.67 -13.25 6.40
C LYS A 37 -7.80 -11.81 6.87
N SER A 38 -7.96 -11.57 8.17
CA SER A 38 -8.01 -10.21 8.72
C SER A 38 -6.74 -9.41 8.39
N ARG A 39 -5.55 -10.02 8.48
CA ARG A 39 -4.28 -9.37 8.11
C ARG A 39 -4.20 -9.06 6.61
N ARG A 40 -4.64 -9.99 5.76
CA ARG A 40 -4.74 -9.81 4.30
C ARG A 40 -5.69 -8.65 3.94
N VAL A 41 -6.86 -8.59 4.57
CA VAL A 41 -7.84 -7.51 4.35
C VAL A 41 -7.27 -6.16 4.79
N GLN A 42 -6.57 -6.09 5.92
CA GLN A 42 -5.91 -4.86 6.37
C GLN A 42 -4.91 -4.33 5.35
N ILE A 43 -4.03 -5.19 4.79
CA ILE A 43 -3.07 -4.76 3.76
C ILE A 43 -3.79 -4.38 2.45
N GLN A 44 -4.82 -5.12 2.04
CA GLN A 44 -5.61 -4.80 0.85
C GLN A 44 -6.26 -3.43 0.97
N ASN A 45 -6.90 -3.13 2.12
CA ASN A 45 -7.52 -1.82 2.38
C ASN A 45 -6.48 -0.70 2.43
N ALA A 46 -5.33 -0.94 3.04
CA ALA A 46 -4.23 0.03 3.03
C ALA A 46 -3.76 0.33 1.60
N ILE A 47 -3.59 -0.70 0.76
CA ILE A 47 -3.22 -0.53 -0.65
C ILE A 47 -4.31 0.24 -1.40
N LYS A 48 -5.59 -0.15 -1.29
CA LYS A 48 -6.73 0.56 -1.92
C LYS A 48 -6.72 2.04 -1.56
N SER A 49 -6.56 2.37 -0.27
CA SER A 49 -6.55 3.77 0.19
C SER A 49 -5.40 4.60 -0.40
N CYS A 50 -4.27 3.97 -0.75
CA CYS A 50 -3.14 4.63 -1.41
C CYS A 50 -3.38 4.81 -2.91
N LEU A 51 -4.30 4.05 -3.52
CA LEU A 51 -4.61 4.07 -4.94
C LEU A 51 -5.72 5.06 -5.32
N GLU A 52 -6.22 5.83 -4.35
CA GLU A 52 -7.29 6.80 -4.56
C GLU A 52 -6.80 8.25 -4.32
N CYS A 53 -7.34 9.17 -5.11
CA CYS A 53 -7.11 10.59 -4.91
C CYS A 53 -7.81 11.08 -3.63
N THR A 54 -7.05 11.67 -2.71
CA THR A 54 -7.57 12.21 -1.44
C THR A 54 -8.57 13.38 -1.58
N ILE A 55 -8.70 13.97 -2.79
CA ILE A 55 -9.63 15.08 -3.05
C ILE A 55 -10.91 14.58 -3.71
N CYS A 56 -10.79 13.85 -4.83
CA CYS A 56 -11.95 13.43 -5.63
C CYS A 56 -12.37 11.98 -5.41
N CYS A 57 -11.65 11.22 -4.59
CA CYS A 57 -11.89 9.80 -4.28
C CYS A 57 -11.91 8.88 -5.52
N ASN A 58 -11.43 9.35 -6.67
CA ASN A 58 -11.27 8.50 -7.85
C ASN A 58 -9.98 7.71 -7.74
N ASN A 59 -10.01 6.47 -8.20
CA ASN A 59 -8.81 5.66 -8.40
C ASN A 59 -7.83 6.39 -9.32
N PHE A 60 -6.55 6.33 -8.98
CA PHE A 60 -5.49 6.74 -9.88
C PHE A 60 -5.41 5.80 -11.07
N ASP A 61 -5.05 6.36 -12.21
CA ASP A 61 -4.79 5.63 -13.44
C ASP A 61 -3.54 6.20 -14.13
N CYS A 62 -3.15 5.56 -15.23
CA CYS A 62 -1.99 5.99 -16.02
C CYS A 62 -2.29 7.13 -17.01
N ALA A 63 -3.56 7.55 -17.14
CA ALA A 63 -4.04 8.49 -18.15
C ALA A 63 -4.59 9.78 -17.54
N GLU A 64 -5.84 9.78 -17.07
CA GLU A 64 -6.59 10.97 -16.63
C GLU A 64 -6.36 11.31 -15.15
N ALA A 65 -6.15 10.29 -14.31
CA ALA A 65 -5.95 10.42 -12.88
C ALA A 65 -4.50 10.14 -12.47
N SER A 66 -3.52 10.64 -13.24
CA SER A 66 -2.10 10.43 -12.92
C SER A 66 -1.74 11.01 -11.54
N PRO A 67 -1.10 10.23 -10.64
CA PRO A 67 -0.79 10.65 -9.29
C PRO A 67 0.38 11.64 -9.23
N ARG A 68 0.16 12.74 -8.51
CA ARG A 68 1.12 13.82 -8.26
C ARG A 68 1.40 13.92 -6.77
N VAL A 69 2.68 13.99 -6.39
CA VAL A 69 3.11 14.06 -4.99
C VAL A 69 3.57 15.48 -4.65
N PHE A 70 2.93 16.09 -3.65
CA PHE A 70 3.33 17.38 -3.11
C PHE A 70 4.66 17.26 -2.35
N GLY A 71 5.36 18.38 -2.13
CA GLY A 71 6.57 18.45 -1.29
C GLY A 71 6.37 18.10 0.19
N CYS A 72 5.15 17.72 0.59
CA CYS A 72 4.81 17.21 1.91
C CYS A 72 4.56 15.68 1.93
N GLY A 73 4.72 15.00 0.79
CA GLY A 73 4.51 13.55 0.64
C GLY A 73 3.09 13.13 0.29
N HIS A 74 2.09 14.00 0.45
CA HIS A 74 0.69 13.68 0.09
C HIS A 74 0.47 13.65 -1.42
N VAL A 75 -0.37 12.70 -1.86
CA VAL A 75 -0.63 12.41 -3.26
C VAL A 75 -2.05 12.85 -3.66
N CYS A 76 -2.17 13.48 -4.82
CA CYS A 76 -3.43 13.88 -5.43
C CYS A 76 -3.36 13.63 -6.94
N CYS A 77 -4.50 13.50 -7.62
CA CYS A 77 -4.49 13.36 -9.07
C CYS A 77 -4.15 14.70 -9.73
N GLU A 78 -3.58 14.65 -10.92
CA GLU A 78 -3.17 15.82 -11.70
C GLU A 78 -4.30 16.83 -11.89
N LYS A 79 -5.51 16.36 -12.21
CA LYS A 79 -6.70 17.22 -12.38
C LYS A 79 -7.02 18.00 -11.11
N CYS A 80 -6.97 17.36 -9.94
CA CYS A 80 -7.23 18.05 -8.68
C CYS A 80 -6.13 19.05 -8.32
N VAL A 81 -4.86 18.71 -8.60
CA VAL A 81 -3.75 19.66 -8.46
C VAL A 81 -3.96 20.90 -9.33
N PHE A 82 -4.31 20.70 -10.61
CA PHE A 82 -4.61 21.78 -11.55
C PHE A 82 -5.72 22.68 -11.02
N GLN A 83 -6.85 22.10 -10.59
CA GLN A 83 -7.99 22.86 -10.06
C GLN A 83 -7.62 23.71 -8.84
N ILE A 84 -6.80 23.18 -7.93
CA ILE A 84 -6.33 23.92 -6.76
C ILE A 84 -5.43 25.10 -7.17
N LEU A 85 -4.46 24.85 -8.06
CA LEU A 85 -3.54 25.89 -8.54
C LEU A 85 -4.28 26.97 -9.29
N GLU A 86 -5.13 26.60 -10.24
CA GLU A 86 -5.89 27.52 -11.08
C GLU A 86 -6.88 28.34 -10.26
N GLY A 87 -7.54 27.73 -9.27
CA GLY A 87 -8.40 28.46 -8.33
C GLY A 87 -7.67 29.56 -7.58
N LYS A 88 -6.42 29.31 -7.14
CA LYS A 88 -5.59 30.34 -6.48
C LYS A 88 -5.08 31.38 -7.46
N ARG A 89 -4.60 30.97 -8.63
CA ARG A 89 -4.06 31.88 -9.65
C ARG A 89 -5.11 32.81 -10.22
N ARG A 90 -6.31 32.30 -10.50
CA ARG A 90 -7.42 33.12 -11.00
C ARG A 90 -7.77 34.24 -10.03
N ALA A 91 -7.84 33.94 -8.74
CA ALA A 91 -8.07 34.97 -7.72
C ALA A 91 -6.96 36.03 -7.70
N THR A 92 -5.70 35.62 -7.80
CA THR A 92 -4.56 36.55 -7.87
C THR A 92 -4.58 37.41 -9.14
N ARG A 93 -4.89 36.83 -10.31
CA ARG A 93 -5.00 37.58 -11.58
C ARG A 93 -6.08 38.67 -11.51
N ILE A 94 -7.25 38.34 -10.95
CA ILE A 94 -8.33 39.31 -10.75
C ILE A 94 -7.88 40.46 -9.86
N LEU A 95 -7.17 40.14 -8.77
CA LEU A 95 -6.67 41.16 -7.83
C LEU A 95 -5.59 42.07 -8.46
N MET A 96 -4.71 41.51 -9.27
CA MET A 96 -3.59 42.24 -9.89
C MET A 96 -3.95 42.90 -11.24
N GLY A 97 -5.14 42.63 -11.78
CA GLY A 97 -5.53 43.09 -13.11
C GLY A 97 -4.66 42.51 -14.23
N THR A 98 -4.08 41.32 -14.05
CA THR A 98 -3.18 40.71 -15.04
C THR A 98 -3.94 39.84 -16.05
N PRO A 99 -3.41 39.68 -17.29
CA PRO A 99 -4.01 38.82 -18.31
C PRO A 99 -4.18 37.35 -17.88
N SER A 100 -5.16 36.65 -18.46
CA SER A 100 -5.50 35.26 -18.12
C SER A 100 -4.38 34.25 -18.36
N ASN A 101 -3.46 34.54 -19.28
CA ASN A 101 -2.29 33.72 -19.61
C ASN A 101 -1.11 33.91 -18.64
N THR A 102 -1.21 34.82 -17.67
CA THR A 102 -0.19 34.98 -16.64
C THR A 102 -0.33 33.92 -15.56
N PHE A 103 0.78 33.38 -15.09
CA PHE A 103 0.82 32.42 -13.99
C PHE A 103 1.43 33.12 -12.79
N PRO A 104 0.66 33.84 -11.95
CA PRO A 104 1.23 34.48 -10.77
C PRO A 104 1.74 33.42 -9.78
N GLY A 105 2.74 33.80 -8.99
CA GLY A 105 3.19 33.03 -7.84
C GLY A 105 2.06 32.90 -6.82
N VAL A 106 1.83 31.68 -6.30
CA VAL A 106 0.75 31.40 -5.35
C VAL A 106 1.22 30.49 -4.23
N ILE A 107 0.57 30.60 -3.07
CA ILE A 107 0.75 29.66 -1.96
C ILE A 107 -0.47 28.75 -1.91
N VAL A 108 -0.24 27.46 -2.11
CA VAL A 108 -1.26 26.42 -1.98
C VAL A 108 -1.12 25.73 -0.63
N ARG A 109 -2.23 25.37 0.01
CA ARG A 109 -2.22 24.51 1.19
C ARG A 109 -2.49 23.08 0.75
N CYS A 110 -1.67 22.13 1.21
CA CYS A 110 -1.96 20.71 1.01
C CYS A 110 -3.38 20.38 1.52
N PRO A 111 -4.21 19.67 0.75
CA PRO A 111 -5.57 19.31 1.17
C PRO A 111 -5.57 18.43 2.43
N THR A 112 -4.54 17.59 2.61
CA THR A 112 -4.43 16.62 3.70
C THR A 112 -3.82 17.24 4.95
N CYS A 113 -2.57 17.71 4.91
CA CYS A 113 -1.86 18.22 6.09
C CYS A 113 -1.85 19.74 6.25
N ARG A 114 -2.50 20.48 5.33
CA ARG A 114 -2.57 21.96 5.32
C ARG A 114 -1.23 22.70 5.23
N LYS A 115 -0.10 22.00 5.11
CA LYS A 115 1.23 22.60 4.88
C LYS A 115 1.19 23.52 3.67
N GLN A 116 1.77 24.71 3.83
CA GLN A 116 1.86 25.70 2.76
C GLN A 116 2.98 25.33 1.78
N LEU A 117 2.67 25.41 0.50
CA LEU A 117 3.51 25.04 -0.63
C LEU A 117 3.56 26.24 -1.57
N PRO A 118 4.69 26.94 -1.66
CA PRO A 118 4.85 28.04 -2.63
C PRO A 118 5.00 27.48 -4.04
N PHE A 119 4.33 28.11 -5.00
CA PHE A 119 4.45 27.86 -6.43
C PHE A 119 4.88 29.15 -7.12
N SER A 120 5.97 29.09 -7.89
CA SER A 120 6.47 30.24 -8.65
C SER A 120 5.69 30.41 -9.97
N GLU A 121 6.00 31.50 -10.68
CA GLU A 121 5.27 31.88 -11.88
C GLU A 121 5.38 30.85 -13.00
N ASN A 122 6.51 30.18 -13.12
CA ASN A 122 6.76 29.19 -14.17
C ASN A 122 6.32 27.76 -13.81
N GLN A 123 5.71 27.55 -12.64
CA GLN A 123 5.37 26.20 -12.18
C GLN A 123 3.92 25.83 -12.52
N THR A 124 3.66 24.70 -13.15
CA THR A 124 2.30 24.18 -13.37
C THR A 124 2.05 22.94 -12.52
N GLU A 125 0.88 22.33 -12.63
CA GLU A 125 0.59 20.99 -12.09
C GLU A 125 1.62 19.95 -12.55
N LEU A 126 2.18 20.11 -13.76
CA LEU A 126 3.25 19.25 -14.29
C LEU A 126 4.59 19.48 -13.60
N SER A 127 4.76 20.63 -12.95
CA SER A 127 5.92 20.88 -12.10
C SER A 127 5.88 20.06 -10.82
N ILE A 128 4.70 19.62 -10.38
CA ILE A 128 4.55 18.64 -9.30
C ILE A 128 5.00 17.26 -9.78
N TRP A 129 5.77 16.58 -8.93
CA TRP A 129 6.40 15.32 -9.23
C TRP A 129 5.38 14.22 -9.52
N LYS A 130 5.57 13.47 -10.61
CA LYS A 130 4.86 12.20 -10.83
C LYS A 130 5.29 11.22 -9.75
N PHE A 131 4.35 10.52 -9.13
CA PHE A 131 4.69 9.50 -8.15
C PHE A 131 4.87 8.14 -8.83
N LEU A 132 6.07 7.91 -9.41
CA LEU A 132 6.34 6.72 -10.21
C LEU A 132 6.14 5.39 -9.46
N PRO A 133 6.55 5.24 -8.19
CA PRO A 133 6.30 4.01 -7.46
C PRO A 133 4.81 3.69 -7.33
N LEU A 134 3.95 4.70 -7.19
CA LEU A 134 2.51 4.47 -7.14
C LEU A 134 1.96 4.06 -8.52
N LEU A 135 2.47 4.63 -9.61
CA LEU A 135 2.14 4.17 -10.96
C LEU A 135 2.55 2.71 -11.20
N GLU A 136 3.71 2.28 -10.69
CA GLU A 136 4.12 0.87 -10.75
C GLU A 136 3.15 -0.03 -9.98
N VAL A 137 2.74 0.38 -8.77
CA VAL A 137 1.73 -0.35 -7.99
C VAL A 137 0.38 -0.39 -8.70
N ILE A 138 -0.08 0.73 -9.28
CA ILE A 138 -1.31 0.76 -10.09
C ILE A 138 -1.23 -0.27 -11.21
N ASN A 139 -0.12 -0.31 -11.96
CA ASN A 139 0.07 -1.27 -13.04
C ASN A 139 0.10 -2.72 -12.53
N ASN A 140 0.68 -2.98 -11.35
CA ASN A 140 0.70 -4.31 -10.74
C ASN A 140 -0.70 -4.84 -10.37
N PHE A 141 -1.65 -3.94 -10.12
CA PHE A 141 -3.02 -4.30 -9.70
C PHE A 141 -4.09 -4.10 -10.78
N THR A 142 -3.80 -3.30 -11.82
CA THR A 142 -4.68 -3.12 -12.97
C THR A 142 -4.97 -4.48 -13.61
N ASN A 143 -6.26 -4.77 -13.87
CA ASN A 143 -6.74 -6.04 -14.43
C ASN A 143 -6.47 -7.28 -13.55
N THR A 144 -6.27 -7.12 -12.24
CA THR A 144 -6.16 -8.24 -11.30
C THR A 144 -7.31 -8.23 -10.31
N ALA A 145 -7.69 -9.42 -9.83
CA ALA A 145 -8.71 -9.57 -8.79
C ALA A 145 -8.13 -9.49 -7.35
N TYR A 146 -6.85 -9.14 -7.18
CA TYR A 146 -6.19 -9.16 -5.86
C TYR A 146 -6.75 -8.09 -4.91
N LEU A 147 -7.31 -7.01 -5.47
CA LEU A 147 -7.96 -5.96 -4.71
C LEU A 147 -9.49 -6.10 -4.72
N ASP A 148 -10.07 -7.10 -5.37
CA ASP A 148 -11.51 -7.28 -5.33
C ASP A 148 -11.95 -7.83 -3.96
N ASP A 149 -13.16 -7.44 -3.54
CA ASP A 149 -13.77 -8.00 -2.34
C ASP A 149 -14.37 -9.35 -2.70
N VAL A 150 -13.64 -10.43 -2.40
CA VAL A 150 -14.20 -11.78 -2.47
C VAL A 150 -13.96 -12.42 -1.13
N ASP A 151 -15.00 -12.47 -0.30
CA ASP A 151 -14.89 -13.17 0.95
C ASP A 151 -16.19 -13.88 1.34
N GLN A 152 -16.17 -15.20 1.16
CA GLN A 152 -17.12 -16.09 1.82
C GLN A 152 -16.67 -16.28 3.28
N HIS A 153 -17.59 -16.12 4.23
CA HIS A 153 -17.31 -16.45 5.63
C HIS A 153 -17.12 -17.96 5.75
N VAL A 154 -16.03 -18.41 6.35
CA VAL A 154 -15.89 -19.82 6.72
C VAL A 154 -16.74 -20.02 7.96
N GLN A 155 -17.90 -20.66 7.82
CA GLN A 155 -18.71 -21.02 8.98
C GLN A 155 -18.19 -22.33 9.57
N TYR A 156 -17.89 -22.31 10.87
CA TYR A 156 -17.64 -23.52 11.63
C TYR A 156 -18.97 -23.99 12.22
N GLU A 157 -19.36 -25.20 11.85
CA GLU A 157 -20.48 -25.90 12.48
C GLU A 157 -19.93 -26.78 13.60
N GLU A 158 -20.43 -26.59 14.81
CA GLU A 158 -20.06 -27.41 15.97
C GLU A 158 -20.49 -28.86 15.75
N VAL A 159 -19.57 -29.79 16.01
CA VAL A 159 -19.88 -31.22 15.91
C VAL A 159 -20.59 -31.69 17.16
N ILE A 160 -21.91 -31.87 17.05
CA ILE A 160 -22.75 -32.40 18.13
C ILE A 160 -22.83 -33.92 18.01
N VAL A 161 -22.50 -34.61 19.10
CA VAL A 161 -22.58 -36.06 19.25
C VAL A 161 -23.58 -36.37 20.36
N ALA A 162 -24.73 -36.93 20.00
CA ALA A 162 -25.87 -37.28 20.85
C ALA A 162 -25.61 -38.45 21.82
N GLY A 163 -24.59 -39.29 21.57
CA GLY A 163 -24.19 -40.34 22.49
C GLY A 163 -24.71 -41.75 22.16
N ASP A 164 -25.61 -41.87 21.18
CA ASP A 164 -26.21 -43.12 20.68
C ASP A 164 -25.71 -43.53 19.29
N GLU A 165 -24.65 -42.88 18.79
CA GLU A 165 -24.18 -43.08 17.42
C GLU A 165 -23.63 -44.48 17.19
N THR A 166 -23.99 -45.01 16.02
CA THR A 166 -23.34 -46.20 15.48
C THR A 166 -21.86 -45.94 15.18
N LEU A 167 -21.02 -46.98 15.27
CA LEU A 167 -19.61 -46.90 14.91
C LEU A 167 -19.39 -46.41 13.47
N ALA A 168 -20.31 -46.74 12.56
CA ALA A 168 -20.28 -46.26 11.18
C ALA A 168 -20.46 -44.74 11.10
N ARG A 169 -21.41 -44.17 11.86
CA ARG A 169 -21.63 -42.73 11.94
C ARG A 169 -20.42 -42.01 12.52
N LEU A 170 -19.83 -42.53 13.61
CA LEU A 170 -18.61 -41.95 14.20
C LEU A 170 -17.44 -41.92 13.21
N ARG A 171 -17.23 -43.02 12.46
CA ARG A 171 -16.19 -43.07 11.41
C ARG A 171 -16.47 -42.10 10.27
N ALA A 172 -17.72 -41.91 9.87
CA ALA A 172 -18.10 -40.92 8.87
C ALA A 172 -17.82 -39.49 9.37
N THR A 173 -18.15 -39.19 10.63
CA THR A 173 -17.82 -37.90 11.27
C THR A 173 -16.31 -37.65 11.29
N ILE A 174 -15.50 -38.66 11.62
CA ILE A 174 -14.03 -38.55 11.58
C ILE A 174 -13.54 -38.19 10.18
N LYS A 175 -13.97 -38.94 9.15
CA LYS A 175 -13.59 -38.65 7.75
C LYS A 175 -13.98 -37.25 7.32
N ASN A 176 -15.18 -36.79 7.70
CA ASN A 176 -15.64 -35.43 7.41
C ASN A 176 -14.74 -34.37 8.09
N LEU A 177 -14.40 -34.56 9.37
CA LEU A 177 -13.50 -33.68 10.10
C LEU A 177 -12.09 -33.65 9.51
N GLU A 178 -11.55 -34.79 9.11
CA GLU A 178 -10.25 -34.90 8.43
C GLU A 178 -10.26 -34.13 7.10
N GLN A 179 -11.33 -34.25 6.31
CA GLN A 179 -11.50 -33.49 5.07
C GLN A 179 -11.59 -31.99 5.35
N LYS A 180 -12.42 -31.56 6.31
CA LYS A 180 -12.53 -30.14 6.71
C LYS A 180 -11.18 -29.57 7.18
N LEU A 181 -10.37 -30.37 7.87
CA LEU A 181 -9.01 -30.00 8.28
C LEU A 181 -8.07 -29.82 7.07
N LEU A 182 -8.14 -30.73 6.09
CA LEU A 182 -7.37 -30.62 4.85
C LEU A 182 -7.74 -29.34 4.10
N ASP A 183 -9.04 -29.08 3.93
CA ASP A 183 -9.56 -27.89 3.26
C ASP A 183 -9.14 -26.60 3.99
N ALA A 184 -9.22 -26.58 5.32
CA ALA A 184 -8.77 -25.43 6.14
C ALA A 184 -7.26 -25.17 5.98
N ASN A 185 -6.44 -26.21 5.89
CA ASN A 185 -5.01 -26.08 5.63
C ASN A 185 -4.73 -25.54 4.21
N GLN A 186 -5.43 -26.04 3.20
CA GLN A 186 -5.31 -25.53 1.82
C GLN A 186 -5.71 -24.06 1.73
N ARG A 187 -6.84 -23.67 2.34
CA ARG A 187 -7.27 -22.26 2.41
C ARG A 187 -6.24 -21.39 3.12
N LYS A 188 -5.64 -21.87 4.21
CA LYS A 188 -4.57 -21.15 4.91
C LYS A 188 -3.37 -20.90 4.01
N ILE A 189 -2.97 -21.88 3.21
CA ILE A 189 -1.87 -21.72 2.24
C ILE A 189 -2.24 -20.65 1.21
N SER A 190 -3.46 -20.70 0.66
CA SER A 190 -3.95 -19.69 -0.29
C SER A 190 -3.97 -18.28 0.30
N GLU A 191 -4.47 -18.10 1.53
CA GLU A 191 -4.48 -16.79 2.21
C GLU A 191 -3.07 -16.24 2.43
N ASN A 192 -2.14 -17.10 2.87
CA ASN A 192 -0.74 -16.71 3.04
C ASN A 192 -0.08 -16.32 1.70
N ASN A 193 -0.37 -17.05 0.63
CA ASN A 193 0.12 -16.74 -0.71
C ASN A 193 -0.42 -15.39 -1.20
N LEU A 194 -1.73 -15.13 -1.03
CA LEU A 194 -2.34 -13.85 -1.36
C LEU A 194 -1.72 -12.71 -0.56
N HIS A 195 -1.54 -12.88 0.75
CA HIS A 195 -0.87 -11.89 1.60
C HIS A 195 0.56 -11.59 1.11
N ALA A 196 1.33 -12.63 0.77
CA ALA A 196 2.69 -12.47 0.24
C ALA A 196 2.72 -11.77 -1.12
N ILE A 197 1.74 -12.05 -2.00
CA ILE A 197 1.59 -11.35 -3.29
C ILE A 197 1.29 -9.87 -3.06
N LEU A 198 0.33 -9.53 -2.19
CA LEU A 198 -0.01 -8.14 -1.86
C LEU A 198 1.20 -7.38 -1.28
N GLU A 199 1.93 -8.01 -0.35
CA GLU A 199 3.18 -7.47 0.18
C GLU A 199 4.20 -7.20 -0.93
N LYS A 200 4.45 -8.19 -1.81
CA LYS A 200 5.41 -8.07 -2.91
C LYS A 200 5.04 -6.97 -3.90
N LEU A 201 3.79 -6.93 -4.35
CA LEU A 201 3.32 -5.98 -5.35
C LEU A 201 3.23 -4.54 -4.82
N SER A 202 3.14 -4.35 -3.50
CA SER A 202 3.11 -3.03 -2.85
C SER A 202 4.49 -2.51 -2.41
N GLN A 203 5.57 -3.29 -2.57
CA GLN A 203 6.92 -2.86 -2.18
C GLN A 203 7.35 -1.49 -2.77
N PRO A 204 7.02 -1.12 -4.02
CA PRO A 204 7.47 0.15 -4.58
C PRO A 204 7.02 1.38 -3.76
N ILE A 205 5.82 1.34 -3.16
CA ILE A 205 5.31 2.44 -2.33
C ILE A 205 5.70 2.30 -0.84
N LYS A 206 6.18 1.13 -0.42
CA LYS A 206 6.55 0.85 0.97
C LYS A 206 8.03 1.04 1.25
N ASN A 207 8.88 0.86 0.24
CA ASN A 207 10.32 0.75 0.45
C ASN A 207 11.11 1.78 -0.34
N CYS A 208 12.26 2.13 0.23
CA CYS A 208 13.24 2.99 -0.41
C CYS A 208 13.78 2.35 -1.69
N ALA A 209 13.78 3.09 -2.80
CA ALA A 209 14.30 2.61 -4.09
C ALA A 209 15.82 2.32 -4.08
N LYS A 210 16.55 2.77 -3.05
CA LYS A 210 18.01 2.57 -2.92
C LYS A 210 18.39 1.46 -1.94
N CYS A 211 17.85 1.48 -0.72
CA CYS A 211 18.23 0.51 0.31
C CYS A 211 17.22 -0.62 0.51
N HIS A 212 16.06 -0.55 -0.16
CA HIS A 212 14.96 -1.51 -0.04
C HIS A 212 14.38 -1.67 1.37
N ASN A 213 14.76 -0.82 2.33
CA ASN A 213 14.15 -0.81 3.66
C ASN A 213 12.80 -0.09 3.62
N PRO A 214 11.83 -0.51 4.45
CA PRO A 214 10.56 0.18 4.62
C PRO A 214 10.74 1.64 5.06
N PHE A 215 9.90 2.53 4.56
CA PHE A 215 9.87 3.92 4.99
C PHE A 215 9.42 4.04 6.46
N GLN A 216 10.25 4.67 7.29
CA GLN A 216 9.88 5.04 8.68
C GLN A 216 9.20 6.40 8.75
N GLU A 217 9.46 7.25 7.75
CA GLU A 217 8.95 8.61 7.61
C GLU A 217 8.44 8.82 6.18
N ALA A 218 7.80 9.96 5.91
CA ALA A 218 7.35 10.29 4.56
C ALA A 218 8.53 10.24 3.56
N PRO A 219 8.38 9.54 2.42
CA PRO A 219 9.47 9.39 1.46
C PRO A 219 9.81 10.71 0.77
N HIS A 220 11.07 10.86 0.38
CA HIS A 220 11.55 11.97 -0.43
C HIS A 220 11.53 11.59 -1.91
N SER A 221 10.78 12.33 -2.73
CA SER A 221 10.71 12.13 -4.17
C SER A 221 11.71 13.04 -4.89
N LEU A 222 12.53 12.47 -5.78
CA LEU A 222 13.26 13.25 -6.77
C LEU A 222 12.30 13.71 -7.88
N LYS A 223 12.72 14.70 -8.69
CA LYS A 223 11.97 15.22 -9.85
C LYS A 223 11.58 14.15 -10.85
N CYS A 224 12.44 13.15 -11.05
CA CYS A 224 12.15 12.01 -11.90
C CYS A 224 11.04 11.10 -11.34
N GLY A 225 10.64 11.28 -10.08
CA GLY A 225 9.55 10.56 -9.41
C GLY A 225 9.96 9.36 -8.56
N HIS A 226 11.25 8.99 -8.53
CA HIS A 226 11.76 7.95 -7.63
C HIS A 226 11.82 8.44 -6.18
N THR A 227 11.51 7.54 -5.24
CA THR A 227 11.44 7.83 -3.81
C THR A 227 12.52 7.16 -2.97
N PHE A 228 13.00 7.89 -1.97
CA PHE A 228 14.08 7.48 -1.07
C PHE A 228 13.69 7.76 0.39
N CYS A 229 14.22 6.95 1.32
CA CYS A 229 14.09 7.24 2.75
C CYS A 229 14.98 8.44 3.12
N ALA A 230 14.68 9.11 4.24
CA ALA A 230 15.42 10.28 4.71
C ALA A 230 16.94 10.04 4.76
N ALA A 231 17.39 8.91 5.35
CA ALA A 231 18.81 8.57 5.42
C ALA A 231 19.47 8.44 4.03
N CYS A 232 18.82 7.75 3.09
CA CYS A 232 19.34 7.61 1.73
C CYS A 232 19.36 8.95 0.97
N ASN A 233 18.36 9.79 1.20
CA ASN A 233 18.24 11.11 0.60
C ASN A 233 19.35 12.04 1.13
N ASN A 234 19.59 12.07 2.44
CA ASN A 234 20.64 12.89 3.05
C ASN A 234 22.03 12.49 2.54
N LEU A 235 22.38 11.20 2.61
CA LEU A 235 23.65 10.67 2.08
C LEU A 235 23.85 10.91 0.58
N PHE A 236 22.75 10.99 -0.17
CA PHE A 236 22.80 11.30 -1.59
C PHE A 236 23.14 12.76 -1.83
N PHE A 237 22.54 13.66 -1.05
CA PHE A 237 22.68 15.08 -1.23
C PHE A 237 23.88 15.72 -0.52
N GLU A 238 24.42 15.10 0.54
CA GLU A 238 25.66 15.51 1.23
C GLU A 238 26.85 15.71 0.28
N ARG A 239 26.85 15.01 -0.86
CA ARG A 239 27.91 15.07 -1.88
C ARG A 239 27.95 16.38 -2.67
N PHE A 240 26.87 17.15 -2.62
CA PHE A 240 26.72 18.40 -3.34
C PHE A 240 26.86 19.60 -2.39
N GLY A 241 27.74 19.50 -1.39
CA GLY A 241 27.91 20.41 -0.24
C GLY A 241 28.25 21.88 -0.54
N GLU A 242 28.01 22.36 -1.76
CA GLU A 242 28.16 23.76 -2.15
C GLU A 242 26.80 24.48 -2.14
N ILE A 243 26.84 25.76 -1.77
CA ILE A 243 25.70 26.67 -1.83
C ILE A 243 25.48 27.02 -3.30
N GLY A 244 24.57 26.31 -3.98
CA GLY A 244 24.32 26.56 -5.39
C GLY A 244 23.38 25.55 -6.05
N PRO A 245 23.07 25.78 -7.34
CA PRO A 245 22.35 24.82 -8.15
C PRO A 245 23.23 23.58 -8.42
N ALA A 246 22.87 22.46 -7.81
CA ALA A 246 23.49 21.17 -8.05
C ALA A 246 22.79 20.44 -9.20
N VAL A 247 23.58 19.96 -10.16
CA VAL A 247 23.11 18.99 -11.17
C VAL A 247 23.19 17.60 -10.55
N VAL A 248 22.04 16.96 -10.42
CA VAL A 248 21.88 15.73 -9.67
C VAL A 248 21.34 14.64 -10.58
N THR A 249 22.05 13.52 -10.63
CA THR A 249 21.66 12.33 -11.39
C THR A 249 20.90 11.37 -10.50
N CYS A 250 19.67 11.01 -10.87
CA CYS A 250 18.90 10.02 -10.10
C CYS A 250 19.65 8.68 -10.06
N PRO A 251 19.88 8.08 -8.87
CA PRO A 251 20.63 6.82 -8.77
C PRO A 251 19.87 5.62 -9.37
N THR A 252 18.55 5.74 -9.59
CA THR A 252 17.71 4.65 -10.11
C THR A 252 17.56 4.71 -11.63
N CYS A 253 17.28 5.88 -12.22
CA CYS A 253 17.01 6.01 -13.66
C CYS A 253 18.00 6.88 -14.43
N GLN A 254 19.05 7.38 -13.77
CA GLN A 254 20.10 8.22 -14.37
C GLN A 254 19.63 9.52 -15.04
N LYS A 255 18.38 9.94 -14.80
CA LYS A 255 17.87 11.24 -15.27
C LYS A 255 18.51 12.38 -14.47
N LEU A 256 18.99 13.39 -15.19
CA LEU A 256 19.54 14.63 -14.64
C LEU A 256 18.42 15.57 -14.21
N SER A 257 18.63 16.28 -13.10
CA SER A 257 17.72 17.32 -12.61
C SER A 257 18.50 18.33 -11.78
N HIS A 258 18.02 19.57 -11.75
CA HIS A 258 18.66 20.64 -11.00
C HIS A 258 17.97 20.82 -9.65
N TYR A 259 18.76 20.92 -8.59
CA TYR A 259 18.27 21.19 -7.24
C TYR A 259 19.07 22.32 -6.63
N GLN A 260 18.44 23.09 -5.76
CA GLN A 260 19.10 24.13 -4.98
C GLN A 260 18.89 23.87 -3.50
N THR A 261 19.96 24.00 -2.72
CA THR A 261 19.92 24.00 -1.27
C THR A 261 19.24 25.27 -0.77
N ASN A 262 18.23 25.14 0.09
CA ASN A 262 17.68 26.27 0.82
C ASN A 262 18.23 26.26 2.26
N GLU A 263 19.18 27.15 2.54
CA GLU A 263 19.87 27.26 3.84
C GLU A 263 19.00 27.75 4.99
N LYS A 264 17.75 28.18 4.75
CA LYS A 264 16.90 28.78 5.80
C LYS A 264 16.44 27.79 6.89
N ARG A 265 16.94 26.55 6.91
CA ARG A 265 16.61 25.52 7.90
C ARG A 265 17.87 24.75 8.28
N GLU A 266 17.96 24.32 9.54
CA GLU A 266 19.04 23.49 10.09
C GLU A 266 19.25 22.17 9.32
N ILE A 267 18.26 21.76 8.51
CA ILE A 267 18.34 20.61 7.61
C ILE A 267 18.28 21.13 6.17
N PRO A 268 19.31 20.87 5.33
CA PRO A 268 19.32 21.34 3.95
C PRO A 268 18.16 20.72 3.18
N ILE A 269 17.22 21.57 2.74
CA ILE A 269 16.13 21.16 1.86
C ILE A 269 16.57 21.42 0.42
N TYR A 270 16.71 20.35 -0.34
CA TYR A 270 16.99 20.42 -1.78
C TYR A 270 15.67 20.61 -2.52
N LEU A 271 15.47 21.79 -3.08
CA LEU A 271 14.30 22.13 -3.88
C LEU A 271 14.65 21.98 -5.35
N PHE A 272 13.81 21.27 -6.09
CA PHE A 272 13.93 21.24 -7.55
C PHE A 272 13.78 22.64 -8.12
N ILE A 273 14.67 23.01 -9.03
CA ILE A 273 14.61 24.24 -9.81
C ILE A 273 14.50 23.89 -11.29
N SER A 274 13.64 24.58 -12.03
CA SER A 274 13.54 24.38 -13.48
C SER A 274 14.76 24.99 -14.17
N SER A 275 15.13 24.47 -15.34
CA SER A 275 16.24 25.05 -16.12
C SER A 275 16.01 26.52 -16.48
N SER A 276 14.75 26.95 -16.59
CA SER A 276 14.37 28.36 -16.76
C SER A 276 14.63 29.26 -15.54
N GLN A 277 14.98 28.70 -14.39
CA GLN A 277 15.36 29.43 -13.17
C GLN A 277 16.88 29.51 -12.96
N LEU A 278 17.67 28.91 -13.86
CA LEU A 278 19.14 28.93 -13.83
C LEU A 278 19.75 30.13 -14.58
N HIS A 279 18.91 30.97 -15.18
CA HIS A 279 19.27 32.15 -15.98
C HIS A 279 18.55 33.38 -15.43
#